data_AF-A0A142NK42-F1
#
_entry.id   AF-A0A142NK42-F1
#
_cell.length_a   1.000
_cell.length_b   1.000
_cell.length_c   1.000
_cell.angle_alpha   90.00
_cell.angle_beta   90.00
_cell.angle_gamma   90.00
#
_symmetry.space_group_name_H-M   'P 1'
#
loop_
_entity.id
_entity.type
_entity.pdbx_description
1 polymer ?
#
loop_
_entity_poly.entity_id
_entity_poly.type
_entity_poly.pdbx_seq_one_letter_code
_entity_poly.pdbx_strand_id
1 'polypeptide(L)'
;MTFTQMLTFAEAAAPIVIDGGLGSAAEDRGIDLDHALWSAELIRRDPDTLLEVHTAFAAAGARILTSASYQATPMGFAEAGISDAEGNRIIADSVRIARNAGNAHARSEAAGAGPAATLPLVAGSVGPYGAALGDGAEYTGDYRLSSSEYTAFHRPRIDALAEAGADLLAIETQPRLDEIAAIIGLTDETGLPSWVTVTLQTGTDTNVPTLPDGSTLAEFAEAAAASASVQAIGVNCVRPSLVTPALKELSRHTDLPLIAYPNSGEIYDAATLTWRDGAEAGVGSWPVAEWGRLGARIIGGCCRVRPEDIAVLTERTRA
;
A
#
# COMPACT_ATOMS: atom_id res chain seq x y z
N MET A 1 6.60 -18.76 3.47
CA MET A 1 5.74 -18.40 4.62
C MET A 1 4.55 -17.67 4.04
N THR A 2 3.32 -18.03 4.37
CA THR A 2 2.13 -17.29 3.91
C THR A 2 2.00 -15.96 4.66
N PHE A 3 1.15 -15.05 4.20
CA PHE A 3 0.92 -13.78 4.88
C PHE A 3 0.41 -13.97 6.33
N THR A 4 -0.58 -14.84 6.53
CA THR A 4 -1.09 -15.16 7.88
C THR A 4 0.00 -15.71 8.79
N GLN A 5 0.89 -16.59 8.26
CA GLN A 5 2.03 -17.06 9.03
C GLN A 5 2.98 -15.91 9.40
N MET A 6 3.25 -14.98 8.48
CA MET A 6 4.07 -13.80 8.77
C MET A 6 3.46 -12.96 9.89
N LEU A 7 2.15 -12.74 9.88
CA LEU A 7 1.46 -11.99 10.94
C LEU A 7 1.58 -12.67 12.30
N THR A 8 1.36 -13.98 12.37
CA THR A 8 1.55 -14.75 13.62
C THR A 8 2.99 -14.65 14.15
N PHE A 9 3.99 -14.68 13.27
CA PHE A 9 5.38 -14.46 13.69
C PHE A 9 5.63 -13.03 14.16
N ALA A 10 5.04 -12.03 13.50
CA ALA A 10 5.21 -10.63 13.86
C ALA A 10 4.62 -10.30 15.24
N GLU A 11 3.52 -10.97 15.63
CA GLU A 11 2.94 -10.86 16.96
C GLU A 11 3.88 -11.33 18.07
N ALA A 12 4.70 -12.35 17.78
CA ALA A 12 5.65 -12.92 18.74
C ALA A 12 7.04 -12.26 18.69
N ALA A 13 7.28 -11.35 17.74
CA ALA A 13 8.58 -10.77 17.49
C ALA A 13 8.48 -9.25 17.21
N ALA A 14 8.89 -8.84 16.02
CA ALA A 14 8.91 -7.45 15.57
C ALA A 14 7.91 -7.24 14.42
N PRO A 15 7.41 -5.99 14.22
CA PRO A 15 6.61 -5.65 13.05
C PRO A 15 7.30 -6.04 11.74
N ILE A 16 6.51 -6.47 10.77
CA ILE A 16 6.91 -6.70 9.39
C ILE A 16 7.16 -5.33 8.76
N VAL A 17 8.38 -5.11 8.27
CA VAL A 17 8.68 -3.92 7.47
C VAL A 17 8.31 -4.20 6.01
N ILE A 18 7.51 -3.33 5.40
CA ILE A 18 7.16 -3.36 3.97
C ILE A 18 7.97 -2.28 3.22
N ASP A 19 7.77 -2.18 1.91
CA ASP A 19 8.46 -1.20 1.08
C ASP A 19 7.97 0.25 1.28
N GLY A 20 8.45 1.15 0.42
CA GLY A 20 8.19 2.58 0.46
C GLY A 20 7.52 3.09 -0.81
N GLY A 21 7.68 4.38 -1.09
CA GLY A 21 7.05 5.03 -2.25
C GLY A 21 7.70 4.64 -3.57
N LEU A 22 7.09 3.69 -4.28
CA LEU A 22 7.58 3.23 -5.60
C LEU A 22 7.74 4.38 -6.60
N GLY A 23 6.77 5.30 -6.66
CA GLY A 23 6.82 6.46 -7.56
C GLY A 23 8.05 7.34 -7.28
N SER A 24 8.21 7.78 -6.04
CA SER A 24 9.35 8.64 -5.66
C SER A 24 10.70 7.94 -5.86
N ALA A 25 10.79 6.64 -5.58
CA ALA A 25 12.02 5.88 -5.81
C ALA A 25 12.35 5.71 -7.31
N ALA A 26 11.34 5.72 -8.18
CA ALA A 26 11.50 5.72 -9.63
C ALA A 26 11.89 7.11 -10.18
N GLU A 27 11.32 8.20 -9.64
CA GLU A 27 11.71 9.57 -9.98
C GLU A 27 13.18 9.84 -9.65
N ASP A 28 13.67 9.37 -8.49
CA ASP A 28 15.07 9.47 -8.08
C ASP A 28 16.03 8.76 -9.06
N ARG A 29 15.50 7.86 -9.92
CA ARG A 29 16.22 7.15 -10.99
C ARG A 29 16.00 7.76 -12.38
N GLY A 30 15.38 8.94 -12.44
CA GLY A 30 15.23 9.72 -13.67
C GLY A 30 13.98 9.41 -14.48
N ILE A 31 12.98 8.74 -13.89
CA ILE A 31 11.70 8.49 -14.55
C ILE A 31 10.78 9.69 -14.36
N ASP A 32 10.29 10.23 -15.46
CA ASP A 32 9.22 11.22 -15.47
C ASP A 32 7.86 10.53 -15.24
N LEU A 33 7.28 10.79 -14.06
CA LEU A 33 6.00 10.25 -13.62
C LEU A 33 4.85 11.26 -13.76
N ASP A 34 5.03 12.39 -14.47
CA ASP A 34 3.96 13.35 -14.77
C ASP A 34 2.97 12.77 -15.81
N HIS A 35 2.26 11.72 -15.41
CA HIS A 35 1.31 10.99 -16.22
C HIS A 35 0.19 10.40 -15.36
N ALA A 36 -1.05 10.46 -15.84
CA ALA A 36 -2.23 9.89 -15.16
C ALA A 36 -2.17 8.36 -14.95
N LEU A 37 -1.16 7.69 -15.51
CA LEU A 37 -0.93 6.24 -15.46
C LEU A 37 0.51 5.93 -15.01
N TRP A 38 1.12 6.78 -14.18
CA TRP A 38 2.55 6.68 -13.87
C TRP A 38 2.97 5.27 -13.46
N SER A 39 2.15 4.55 -12.68
CA SER A 39 2.48 3.19 -12.21
C SER A 39 2.45 2.15 -13.35
N ALA A 40 1.53 2.29 -14.30
CA ALA A 40 1.45 1.44 -15.48
C ALA A 40 2.54 1.77 -16.52
N GLU A 41 2.86 3.05 -16.68
CA GLU A 41 3.92 3.50 -17.59
C GLU A 41 5.31 3.09 -17.09
N LEU A 42 5.52 3.03 -15.77
CA LEU A 42 6.73 2.48 -15.15
C LEU A 42 6.99 1.03 -15.61
N ILE A 43 5.94 0.21 -15.66
CA ILE A 43 6.04 -1.20 -16.12
C ILE A 43 6.33 -1.27 -17.62
N ARG A 44 5.70 -0.39 -18.41
CA ARG A 44 5.72 -0.45 -19.88
C ARG A 44 6.99 0.15 -20.48
N ARG A 45 7.48 1.24 -19.92
CA ARG A 45 8.63 1.99 -20.46
C ARG A 45 9.95 1.54 -19.88
N ASP A 46 9.98 1.24 -18.58
CA ASP A 46 11.22 0.97 -17.87
C ASP A 46 11.08 -0.13 -16.80
N PRO A 47 10.79 -1.37 -17.22
CA PRO A 47 10.66 -2.50 -16.30
C PRO A 47 11.97 -2.84 -15.56
N ASP A 48 13.12 -2.45 -16.11
CA ASP A 48 14.43 -2.65 -15.49
C ASP A 48 14.61 -1.71 -14.30
N THR A 49 14.24 -0.43 -14.43
CA THR A 49 14.23 0.50 -13.29
C THR A 49 13.25 0.04 -12.21
N LEU A 50 12.06 -0.45 -12.58
CA LEU A 50 11.12 -1.02 -11.59
C LEU A 50 11.73 -2.22 -10.83
N LEU A 51 12.44 -3.09 -11.54
CA LEU A 51 13.17 -4.21 -10.95
C LEU A 51 14.24 -3.71 -9.96
N GLU A 52 15.00 -2.68 -10.33
CA GLU A 52 16.01 -2.06 -9.46
C GLU A 52 15.40 -1.44 -8.20
N VAL A 53 14.27 -0.74 -8.33
CA VAL A 53 13.55 -0.14 -7.20
C VAL A 53 13.09 -1.22 -6.22
N HIS A 54 12.42 -2.27 -6.69
CA HIS A 54 12.02 -3.38 -5.82
C HIS A 54 13.22 -4.10 -5.21
N THR A 55 14.32 -4.25 -5.95
CA THR A 55 15.55 -4.88 -5.44
C THR A 55 16.15 -4.05 -4.31
N ALA A 56 16.14 -2.73 -4.44
CA ALA A 56 16.62 -1.81 -3.41
C ALA A 56 15.76 -1.89 -2.13
N PHE A 57 14.43 -1.95 -2.25
CA PHE A 57 13.55 -2.13 -1.09
C PHE A 57 13.74 -3.50 -0.42
N ALA A 58 13.87 -4.58 -1.20
CA ALA A 58 14.17 -5.90 -0.66
C ALA A 58 15.50 -5.88 0.12
N ALA A 59 16.54 -5.28 -0.45
CA ALA A 59 17.85 -5.12 0.20
C ALA A 59 17.82 -4.24 1.46
N ALA A 60 16.90 -3.27 1.51
CA ALA A 60 16.65 -2.44 2.69
C ALA A 60 15.92 -3.19 3.82
N GLY A 61 15.47 -4.43 3.58
CA GLY A 61 14.82 -5.27 4.58
C GLY A 61 13.31 -5.39 4.43
N ALA A 62 12.71 -4.86 3.35
CA ALA A 62 11.30 -5.05 3.07
C ALA A 62 10.96 -6.54 2.92
N ARG A 63 9.97 -6.99 3.69
CA ARG A 63 9.49 -8.38 3.73
C ARG A 63 8.24 -8.59 2.89
N ILE A 64 7.59 -7.52 2.47
CA ILE A 64 6.50 -7.51 1.49
C ILE A 64 6.79 -6.38 0.51
N LEU A 65 6.76 -6.68 -0.78
CA LEU A 65 6.89 -5.73 -1.88
C LEU A 65 5.51 -5.49 -2.50
N THR A 66 5.10 -4.24 -2.63
CA THR A 66 3.85 -3.87 -3.30
C THR A 66 4.06 -3.84 -4.82
N SER A 67 3.10 -4.33 -5.59
CA SER A 67 3.19 -4.26 -7.06
C SER A 67 2.89 -2.86 -7.59
N ALA A 68 3.43 -2.48 -8.73
CA ALA A 68 3.18 -1.18 -9.38
C ALA A 68 1.79 -1.05 -10.05
N SER A 69 0.73 -1.55 -9.42
CA SER A 69 -0.63 -1.65 -9.97
C SER A 69 -1.64 -0.64 -9.40
N TYR A 70 -1.19 0.31 -8.58
CA TYR A 70 -2.03 1.30 -7.89
C TYR A 70 -3.02 2.04 -8.82
N GLN A 71 -2.59 2.46 -10.00
CA GLN A 71 -3.41 3.12 -11.04
C GLN A 71 -3.65 2.27 -12.30
N ALA A 72 -3.21 1.01 -12.31
CA ALA A 72 -3.37 0.09 -13.44
C ALA A 72 -4.83 -0.40 -13.56
N THR A 73 -5.72 0.47 -14.04
CA THR A 73 -7.17 0.24 -14.06
C THR A 73 -7.70 0.18 -15.49
N PRO A 74 -8.82 -0.54 -15.74
CA PRO A 74 -9.46 -0.55 -17.06
C PRO A 74 -9.81 0.84 -17.58
N MET A 75 -10.26 1.74 -16.69
CA MET A 75 -10.57 3.13 -17.01
C MET A 75 -9.35 3.86 -17.56
N GLY A 76 -8.25 3.88 -16.80
CA GLY A 76 -7.03 4.55 -17.24
C GLY A 76 -6.44 3.91 -18.50
N PHE A 77 -6.48 2.57 -18.61
CA PHE A 77 -6.04 1.87 -19.83
C PHE A 77 -6.87 2.25 -21.06
N ALA A 78 -8.19 2.31 -20.94
CA ALA A 78 -9.06 2.71 -22.04
C ALA A 78 -8.77 4.15 -22.51
N GLU A 79 -8.55 5.08 -21.58
CA GLU A 79 -8.17 6.46 -21.90
C GLU A 79 -6.81 6.56 -22.61
N ALA A 80 -5.87 5.66 -22.26
CA ALA A 80 -4.57 5.54 -22.92
C ALA A 80 -4.59 4.71 -24.21
N GLY A 81 -5.75 4.19 -24.64
CA GLY A 81 -5.86 3.33 -25.83
C GLY A 81 -5.24 1.93 -25.66
N ILE A 82 -5.05 1.47 -24.43
CA ILE A 82 -4.53 0.15 -24.08
C ILE A 82 -5.69 -0.84 -24.00
N SER A 83 -5.56 -1.97 -24.69
CA SER A 83 -6.59 -3.03 -24.69
C SER A 83 -6.64 -3.77 -23.36
N ASP A 84 -7.80 -4.36 -23.00
CA ASP A 84 -7.94 -5.18 -21.78
C ASP A 84 -6.88 -6.28 -21.67
N ALA A 85 -6.57 -6.94 -22.78
CA ALA A 85 -5.55 -8.00 -22.82
C ALA A 85 -4.13 -7.48 -22.54
N GLU A 86 -3.83 -6.25 -22.97
CA GLU A 86 -2.55 -5.60 -22.67
C GLU A 86 -2.52 -5.05 -21.24
N GLY A 87 -3.62 -4.46 -20.78
CA GLY A 87 -3.78 -4.00 -19.39
C GLY A 87 -3.58 -5.14 -18.38
N ASN A 88 -4.17 -6.31 -18.63
CA ASN A 88 -3.98 -7.50 -17.79
C ASN A 88 -2.52 -7.96 -17.79
N ARG A 89 -1.80 -7.87 -18.93
CA ARG A 89 -0.36 -8.18 -18.97
C ARG A 89 0.46 -7.19 -18.16
N ILE A 90 0.15 -5.90 -18.25
CA ILE A 90 0.82 -4.85 -17.45
C ILE A 90 0.65 -5.15 -15.96
N ILE A 91 -0.57 -5.46 -15.52
CA ILE A 91 -0.85 -5.83 -14.12
C ILE A 91 -0.05 -7.08 -13.73
N ALA A 92 -0.04 -8.12 -14.56
CA ALA A 92 0.71 -9.34 -14.28
C ALA A 92 2.23 -9.11 -14.22
N ASP A 93 2.76 -8.27 -15.11
CA ASP A 93 4.17 -7.90 -15.12
C ASP A 93 4.58 -7.14 -13.86
N SER A 94 3.69 -6.31 -13.29
CA SER A 94 3.95 -5.63 -12.01
C SER A 94 4.24 -6.62 -10.87
N VAL A 95 3.48 -7.72 -10.79
CA VAL A 95 3.65 -8.79 -9.80
C VAL A 95 4.93 -9.59 -10.11
N ARG A 96 5.14 -9.94 -11.38
CA ARG A 96 6.31 -10.71 -11.82
C ARG A 96 7.62 -9.98 -11.54
N ILE A 97 7.69 -8.67 -11.78
CA ILE A 97 8.89 -7.86 -11.57
C ILE A 97 9.21 -7.78 -10.07
N ALA A 98 8.23 -7.46 -9.22
CA ALA A 98 8.40 -7.47 -7.75
C ALA A 98 8.88 -8.84 -7.23
N ARG A 99 8.28 -9.93 -7.73
CA ARG A 99 8.68 -11.30 -7.36
C ARG A 99 10.11 -11.61 -7.80
N ASN A 100 10.50 -11.18 -8.99
CA ASN A 100 11.87 -11.37 -9.50
C ASN A 100 12.91 -10.63 -8.66
N ALA A 101 12.61 -9.39 -8.23
CA ALA A 101 13.46 -8.62 -7.33
C ALA A 101 13.65 -9.34 -5.98
N GLY A 102 12.56 -9.74 -5.32
CA GLY A 102 12.62 -10.46 -4.05
C GLY A 102 13.41 -11.78 -4.16
N ASN A 103 13.20 -12.53 -5.25
CA ASN A 103 13.93 -13.76 -5.53
C ASN A 103 15.43 -13.52 -5.76
N ALA A 104 15.80 -12.45 -6.47
CA ALA A 104 17.19 -12.11 -6.73
C ALA A 104 17.91 -11.73 -5.43
N HIS A 105 17.27 -10.90 -4.60
CA HIS A 105 17.79 -10.53 -3.29
C HIS A 105 17.99 -11.75 -2.38
N ALA A 106 16.98 -12.62 -2.24
CA ALA A 106 17.09 -13.81 -1.40
C ALA A 106 18.19 -14.78 -1.85
N ARG A 107 18.42 -14.92 -3.16
CA ARG A 107 19.55 -15.71 -3.68
C ARG A 107 20.90 -15.10 -3.31
N SER A 108 21.03 -13.78 -3.36
CA SER A 108 22.26 -13.08 -2.98
C SER A 108 22.60 -13.26 -1.49
N GLU A 109 21.59 -13.18 -0.62
CA GLU A 109 21.73 -13.40 0.82
C GLU A 109 22.09 -14.87 1.15
N ALA A 110 21.42 -15.82 0.49
CA ALA A 110 21.69 -17.25 0.71
C ALA A 110 23.12 -17.66 0.30
N ALA A 111 23.69 -16.99 -0.71
CA ALA A 111 25.07 -17.18 -1.13
C ALA A 111 26.10 -16.66 -0.11
N GLY A 112 25.71 -15.70 0.77
CA GLY A 112 26.57 -15.09 1.78
C GLY A 112 26.36 -15.59 3.22
N ALA A 113 25.15 -16.01 3.59
CA ALA A 113 24.75 -16.24 4.99
C ALA A 113 24.14 -17.63 5.29
N GLY A 114 24.06 -18.54 4.32
CA GLY A 114 23.46 -19.87 4.50
C GLY A 114 21.93 -19.89 4.29
N PRO A 115 21.26 -21.03 4.54
CA PRO A 115 19.95 -21.38 3.95
C PRO A 115 18.70 -20.64 4.51
N ALA A 116 18.85 -19.51 5.21
CA ALA A 116 17.74 -18.84 5.90
C ALA A 116 17.25 -17.54 5.22
N ALA A 117 17.52 -17.34 3.92
CA ALA A 117 16.96 -16.19 3.21
C ALA A 117 15.43 -16.34 3.09
N THR A 118 14.68 -15.48 3.78
CA THR A 118 13.21 -15.46 3.67
C THR A 118 12.81 -14.67 2.45
N LEU A 119 12.10 -15.33 1.53
CA LEU A 119 11.55 -14.67 0.34
C LEU A 119 10.53 -13.60 0.77
N PRO A 120 10.66 -12.35 0.27
CA PRO A 120 9.60 -11.36 0.42
C PRO A 120 8.31 -11.85 -0.26
N LEU A 121 7.17 -11.50 0.33
CA LEU A 121 5.88 -11.65 -0.34
C LEU A 121 5.65 -10.52 -1.33
N VAL A 122 4.76 -10.74 -2.30
CA VAL A 122 4.31 -9.70 -3.23
C VAL A 122 2.84 -9.40 -3.00
N ALA A 123 2.55 -8.17 -2.59
CA ALA A 123 1.19 -7.65 -2.42
C ALA A 123 0.71 -6.99 -3.71
N GLY A 124 -0.44 -7.42 -4.23
CA GLY A 124 -1.10 -6.77 -5.35
C GLY A 124 -1.71 -5.44 -4.95
N SER A 125 -1.16 -4.31 -5.38
CA SER A 125 -1.66 -2.97 -5.05
C SER A 125 -2.99 -2.67 -5.74
N VAL A 126 -3.98 -2.26 -4.95
CA VAL A 126 -5.34 -1.90 -5.38
C VAL A 126 -5.66 -0.51 -4.83
N GLY A 127 -5.38 0.53 -5.63
CA GLY A 127 -5.74 1.92 -5.30
C GLY A 127 -7.25 2.21 -5.45
N PRO A 128 -7.75 3.33 -4.92
CA PRO A 128 -9.15 3.71 -5.03
C PRO A 128 -9.50 4.19 -6.44
N TYR A 129 -10.80 4.27 -6.72
CA TYR A 129 -11.38 4.91 -7.89
C TYR A 129 -10.91 6.36 -8.03
N GLY A 130 -10.83 7.09 -6.91
CA GLY A 130 -10.31 8.47 -6.90
C GLY A 130 -8.92 8.60 -7.54
N ALA A 131 -8.05 7.60 -7.38
CA ALA A 131 -6.72 7.63 -7.99
C ALA A 131 -6.77 7.49 -9.53
N ALA A 132 -7.81 6.87 -10.08
CA ALA A 132 -8.00 6.77 -11.53
C ALA A 132 -8.58 8.06 -12.14
N LEU A 133 -9.19 8.93 -11.34
CA LEU A 133 -9.66 10.26 -11.79
C LEU A 133 -8.50 11.24 -12.03
N GLY A 134 -7.37 11.03 -11.35
CA GLY A 134 -6.17 11.87 -11.53
C GLY A 134 -6.31 13.30 -11.02
N ASP A 135 -7.30 13.57 -10.16
CA ASP A 135 -7.63 14.90 -9.63
C ASP A 135 -7.39 15.01 -8.11
N GLY A 136 -6.76 14.01 -7.50
CA GLY A 136 -6.47 13.97 -6.06
C GLY A 136 -7.64 13.48 -5.21
N ALA A 137 -8.72 12.96 -5.82
CA ALA A 137 -9.88 12.50 -5.08
C ALA A 137 -9.61 11.29 -4.16
N GLU A 138 -8.49 10.59 -4.30
CA GLU A 138 -8.01 9.60 -3.31
C GLU A 138 -7.74 10.20 -1.91
N TYR A 139 -7.67 11.53 -1.79
CA TYR A 139 -7.52 12.25 -0.51
C TYR A 139 -8.75 13.06 -0.09
N THR A 140 -9.71 13.30 -1.00
CA THR A 140 -10.93 14.07 -0.71
C THR A 140 -12.18 13.19 -0.63
N GLY A 141 -12.18 12.04 -1.31
CA GLY A 141 -13.35 11.18 -1.45
C GLY A 141 -14.50 11.83 -2.22
N ASP A 142 -14.24 12.88 -3.01
CA ASP A 142 -15.25 13.65 -3.76
C ASP A 142 -15.71 12.93 -5.05
N TYR A 143 -16.18 11.70 -4.87
CA TYR A 143 -16.82 10.88 -5.88
C TYR A 143 -17.82 9.95 -5.20
N ARG A 144 -18.76 9.42 -5.97
CA ARG A 144 -19.69 8.40 -5.47
C ARG A 144 -20.25 7.56 -6.60
N LEU A 145 -20.04 6.25 -6.50
CA LEU A 145 -20.57 5.25 -7.41
C LEU A 145 -21.54 4.33 -6.65
N SER A 146 -22.34 3.56 -7.38
CA SER A 146 -23.07 2.43 -6.82
C SER A 146 -22.11 1.26 -6.50
N SER A 147 -22.52 0.38 -5.58
CA SER A 147 -21.75 -0.83 -5.26
C SER A 147 -21.43 -1.67 -6.51
N SER A 148 -22.37 -1.81 -7.45
CA SER A 148 -22.14 -2.54 -8.71
C SER A 148 -21.10 -1.87 -9.61
N GLU A 149 -21.02 -0.54 -9.61
CA GLU A 149 -20.05 0.20 -10.42
C GLU A 149 -18.64 0.10 -9.80
N TYR A 150 -18.51 0.21 -8.47
CA TYR A 150 -17.23 -0.07 -7.80
C TYR A 150 -16.75 -1.50 -8.06
N THR A 151 -17.66 -2.49 -7.94
CA THR A 151 -17.34 -3.89 -8.23
C THR A 151 -16.87 -4.07 -9.67
N ALA A 152 -17.57 -3.47 -10.64
CA ALA A 152 -17.19 -3.54 -12.06
C ALA A 152 -15.84 -2.87 -12.33
N PHE A 153 -15.53 -1.77 -11.63
CA PHE A 153 -14.27 -1.06 -11.77
C PHE A 153 -13.08 -1.85 -11.21
N HIS A 154 -13.20 -2.44 -10.01
CA HIS A 154 -12.07 -3.11 -9.34
C HIS A 154 -11.85 -4.55 -9.79
N ARG A 155 -12.90 -5.27 -10.18
CA ARG A 155 -12.84 -6.71 -10.49
C ARG A 155 -11.74 -7.07 -11.50
N PRO A 156 -11.60 -6.40 -12.66
CA PRO A 156 -10.58 -6.80 -13.64
C PRO A 156 -9.16 -6.73 -13.09
N ARG A 157 -8.84 -5.72 -12.28
CA ARG A 157 -7.52 -5.59 -11.66
C ARG A 157 -7.30 -6.65 -10.58
N ILE A 158 -8.30 -6.88 -9.72
CA ILE A 158 -8.20 -7.89 -8.66
C ILE A 158 -8.03 -9.29 -9.24
N ASP A 159 -8.81 -9.64 -10.28
CA ASP A 159 -8.71 -10.92 -10.97
C ASP A 159 -7.32 -11.08 -11.61
N ALA A 160 -6.82 -10.04 -12.32
CA ALA A 160 -5.49 -10.07 -12.94
C ALA A 160 -4.36 -10.21 -11.92
N LEU A 161 -4.45 -9.56 -10.75
CA LEU A 161 -3.48 -9.70 -9.66
C LEU A 161 -3.48 -11.11 -9.06
N ALA A 162 -4.67 -11.70 -8.89
CA ALA A 162 -4.82 -13.06 -8.39
C ALA A 162 -4.28 -14.09 -9.38
N GLU A 163 -4.63 -13.96 -10.67
CA GLU A 163 -4.12 -14.82 -11.75
C GLU A 163 -2.60 -14.71 -11.91
N ALA A 164 -2.03 -13.53 -11.71
CA ALA A 164 -0.58 -13.31 -11.74
C ALA A 164 0.15 -13.93 -10.53
N GLY A 165 -0.59 -14.40 -9.53
CA GLY A 165 -0.05 -15.05 -8.33
C GLY A 165 0.49 -14.06 -7.31
N ALA A 166 -0.19 -12.95 -7.07
CA ALA A 166 0.04 -12.14 -5.86
C ALA A 166 -0.17 -12.99 -4.60
N ASP A 167 0.67 -12.79 -3.57
CA ASP A 167 0.56 -13.55 -2.31
C ASP A 167 -0.58 -13.03 -1.41
N LEU A 168 -0.98 -11.78 -1.63
CA LEU A 168 -2.01 -11.03 -0.93
C LEU A 168 -2.43 -9.79 -1.74
N LEU A 169 -3.52 -9.14 -1.35
CA LEU A 169 -3.95 -7.86 -1.92
C LEU A 169 -3.73 -6.70 -0.93
N ALA A 170 -3.15 -5.61 -1.42
CA ALA A 170 -3.00 -4.35 -0.71
C ALA A 170 -4.09 -3.39 -1.17
N ILE A 171 -5.25 -3.40 -0.48
CA ILE A 171 -6.33 -2.45 -0.74
C ILE A 171 -5.95 -1.16 -0.02
N GLU A 172 -5.49 -0.16 -0.75
CA GLU A 172 -4.78 0.95 -0.13
C GLU A 172 -5.25 2.33 -0.56
N THR A 173 -4.98 3.31 0.30
CA THR A 173 -5.30 4.72 0.09
C THR A 173 -6.81 4.97 -0.10
N GLN A 174 -7.66 4.17 0.56
CA GLN A 174 -9.11 4.25 0.36
C GLN A 174 -9.71 5.45 1.13
N PRO A 175 -10.38 6.41 0.46
CA PRO A 175 -10.96 7.57 1.13
C PRO A 175 -12.44 7.40 1.50
N ARG A 176 -13.08 6.31 1.06
CA ARG A 176 -14.53 6.08 1.24
C ARG A 176 -14.87 4.70 1.74
N LEU A 177 -15.83 4.62 2.66
CA LEU A 177 -16.30 3.35 3.23
C LEU A 177 -17.17 2.54 2.26
N ASP A 178 -17.96 3.21 1.41
CA ASP A 178 -18.83 2.56 0.42
C ASP A 178 -18.04 1.81 -0.67
N GLU A 179 -16.90 2.36 -1.07
CA GLU A 179 -15.94 1.70 -1.95
C GLU A 179 -15.24 0.51 -1.27
N ILE A 180 -14.76 0.69 -0.04
CA ILE A 180 -14.12 -0.38 0.75
C ILE A 180 -15.05 -1.59 0.85
N ALA A 181 -16.33 -1.38 1.16
CA ALA A 181 -17.31 -2.47 1.27
C ALA A 181 -17.46 -3.26 -0.05
N ALA A 182 -17.39 -2.60 -1.20
CA ALA A 182 -17.45 -3.27 -2.51
C ALA A 182 -16.17 -4.06 -2.81
N ILE A 183 -15.00 -3.50 -2.53
CA ILE A 183 -13.70 -4.15 -2.77
C ILE A 183 -13.55 -5.39 -1.88
N ILE A 184 -13.92 -5.28 -0.60
CA ILE A 184 -13.80 -6.39 0.36
C ILE A 184 -14.59 -7.61 -0.13
N GLY A 185 -15.81 -7.42 -0.64
CA GLY A 185 -16.61 -8.50 -1.23
C GLY A 185 -15.90 -9.20 -2.38
N LEU A 186 -15.17 -8.47 -3.23
CA LEU A 186 -14.34 -9.06 -4.29
C LEU A 186 -13.18 -9.88 -3.73
N THR A 187 -12.54 -9.42 -2.65
CA THR A 187 -11.39 -10.15 -2.08
C THR A 187 -11.80 -11.48 -1.45
N ASP A 188 -12.99 -11.58 -0.87
CA ASP A 188 -13.53 -12.85 -0.39
C ASP A 188 -13.74 -13.87 -1.53
N GLU A 189 -14.12 -13.41 -2.73
CA GLU A 189 -14.27 -14.28 -3.92
C GLU A 189 -12.93 -14.85 -4.38
N THR A 190 -11.83 -14.09 -4.28
CA THR A 190 -10.49 -14.55 -4.67
C THR A 190 -9.88 -15.55 -3.69
N GLY A 191 -10.27 -15.48 -2.42
CA GLY A 191 -9.65 -16.24 -1.32
C GLY A 191 -8.22 -15.82 -0.98
N LEU A 192 -7.68 -14.77 -1.61
CA LEU A 192 -6.40 -14.18 -1.21
C LEU A 192 -6.57 -13.38 0.07
N PRO A 193 -5.62 -13.45 1.02
CA PRO A 193 -5.65 -12.56 2.14
C PRO A 193 -5.38 -11.11 1.67
N SER A 194 -5.85 -10.14 2.43
CA SER A 194 -5.68 -8.73 2.12
C SER A 194 -5.39 -7.89 3.37
N TRP A 195 -4.86 -6.69 3.15
CA TRP A 195 -5.02 -5.60 4.11
C TRP A 195 -5.85 -4.49 3.49
N VAL A 196 -6.46 -3.66 4.35
CA VAL A 196 -7.15 -2.44 3.95
C VAL A 196 -6.54 -1.24 4.66
N THR A 197 -6.13 -0.23 3.91
CA THR A 197 -5.66 1.05 4.46
C THR A 197 -6.42 2.23 3.90
N VAL A 198 -6.65 3.21 4.79
CA VAL A 198 -7.43 4.41 4.49
C VAL A 198 -6.57 5.66 4.53
N THR A 199 -6.94 6.66 3.73
CA THR A 199 -6.50 8.05 3.93
C THR A 199 -7.35 8.72 4.99
N LEU A 200 -6.86 9.85 5.52
CA LEU A 200 -7.50 10.53 6.64
C LEU A 200 -7.52 12.03 6.43
N GLN A 201 -8.60 12.63 6.90
CA GLN A 201 -8.68 14.07 7.16
C GLN A 201 -8.66 14.34 8.66
N THR A 202 -8.21 15.54 9.03
CA THR A 202 -8.25 15.97 10.43
C THR A 202 -9.70 16.33 10.76
N GLY A 203 -10.28 15.67 11.76
CA GLY A 203 -11.67 15.89 12.18
C GLY A 203 -11.93 17.35 12.60
N THR A 204 -13.17 17.80 12.42
CA THR A 204 -13.57 19.19 12.70
C THR A 204 -13.91 19.46 14.17
N ASP A 205 -14.18 18.43 14.99
CA ASP A 205 -14.66 18.62 16.38
C ASP A 205 -14.08 17.64 17.42
N THR A 206 -13.56 16.49 17.00
CA THR A 206 -12.91 15.51 17.88
C THR A 206 -11.48 15.36 17.38
N ASN A 207 -10.47 15.33 18.25
CA ASN A 207 -9.06 15.16 17.85
C ASN A 207 -8.77 13.78 17.18
N VAL A 208 -9.80 13.03 16.78
CA VAL A 208 -9.73 11.73 16.14
C VAL A 208 -9.93 11.94 14.63
N PRO A 209 -9.01 11.46 13.78
CA PRO A 209 -9.17 11.59 12.34
C PRO A 209 -10.31 10.73 11.81
N THR A 210 -10.92 11.17 10.70
CA THR A 210 -11.96 10.45 9.97
C THR A 210 -11.49 10.17 8.55
N LEU A 211 -12.17 9.27 7.85
CA LEU A 211 -12.03 9.15 6.40
C LEU A 211 -12.51 10.45 5.71
N PRO A 212 -12.02 10.76 4.50
CA PRO A 212 -12.47 11.90 3.70
C PRO A 212 -13.98 11.95 3.46
N ASP A 213 -14.66 10.81 3.31
CA ASP A 213 -16.13 10.76 3.17
C ASP A 213 -16.91 11.04 4.47
N GLY A 214 -16.20 11.22 5.60
CA GLY A 214 -16.76 11.49 6.91
C GLY A 214 -16.96 10.24 7.78
N SER A 215 -16.72 9.04 7.27
CA SER A 215 -16.80 7.81 8.06
C SER A 215 -15.73 7.76 9.15
N THR A 216 -16.09 7.17 10.28
CA THR A 216 -15.23 7.00 11.44
C THR A 216 -14.32 5.78 11.29
N LEU A 217 -13.21 5.76 12.03
CA LEU A 217 -12.34 4.59 12.12
C LEU A 217 -13.03 3.37 12.77
N ALA A 218 -14.07 3.60 13.59
CA ALA A 218 -14.89 2.53 14.15
C ALA A 218 -15.75 1.85 13.07
N GLU A 219 -16.43 2.62 12.23
CA GLU A 219 -17.19 2.09 11.08
C GLU A 219 -16.28 1.37 10.09
N PHE A 220 -15.09 1.89 9.85
CA PHE A 220 -14.08 1.22 9.03
C PHE A 220 -13.66 -0.14 9.63
N ALA A 221 -13.36 -0.20 10.93
CA ALA A 221 -13.02 -1.44 11.61
C ALA A 221 -14.16 -2.47 11.57
N GLU A 222 -15.40 -2.02 11.74
CA GLU A 222 -16.60 -2.87 11.62
C GLU A 222 -16.76 -3.45 10.21
N ALA A 223 -16.61 -2.61 9.18
CA ALA A 223 -16.71 -3.06 7.78
C ALA A 223 -15.61 -4.08 7.43
N ALA A 224 -14.38 -3.85 7.91
CA ALA A 224 -13.28 -4.78 7.70
C ALA A 224 -13.49 -6.14 8.37
N ALA A 225 -14.05 -6.16 9.58
CA ALA A 225 -14.33 -7.38 10.33
C ALA A 225 -15.41 -8.27 9.66
N ALA A 226 -16.16 -7.74 8.70
CA ALA A 226 -17.16 -8.50 7.96
C ALA A 226 -16.56 -9.48 6.92
N SER A 227 -15.25 -9.39 6.64
CA SER A 227 -14.57 -10.25 5.68
C SER A 227 -13.54 -11.17 6.31
N ALA A 228 -13.49 -12.40 5.81
CA ALA A 228 -12.49 -13.38 6.22
C ALA A 228 -11.15 -13.18 5.49
N SER A 229 -11.16 -12.56 4.31
CA SER A 229 -9.95 -12.23 3.56
C SER A 229 -9.18 -11.05 4.15
N VAL A 230 -9.83 -10.10 4.83
CA VAL A 230 -9.13 -8.97 5.48
C VAL A 230 -8.39 -9.43 6.73
N GLN A 231 -7.06 -9.38 6.69
CA GLN A 231 -6.17 -9.88 7.74
C GLN A 231 -5.40 -8.76 8.46
N ALA A 232 -5.46 -7.53 7.97
CA ALA A 232 -4.89 -6.35 8.64
C ALA A 232 -5.60 -5.07 8.19
N ILE A 233 -5.69 -4.06 9.07
CA ILE A 233 -6.25 -2.75 8.71
C ILE A 233 -5.42 -1.59 9.25
N GLY A 234 -5.52 -0.43 8.61
CA GLY A 234 -4.85 0.76 9.13
C GLY A 234 -4.83 1.93 8.18
N VAL A 235 -3.69 2.62 8.12
CA VAL A 235 -3.58 3.90 7.43
C VAL A 235 -2.32 3.98 6.58
N ASN A 236 -2.43 4.64 5.44
CA ASN A 236 -1.30 4.91 4.57
C ASN A 236 -1.46 6.25 3.85
N CYS A 237 -0.36 6.74 3.29
CA CYS A 237 -0.34 7.99 2.53
C CYS A 237 -0.94 9.20 3.29
N VAL A 238 -0.88 9.13 4.62
CA VAL A 238 -1.23 10.20 5.56
C VAL A 238 0.04 10.87 6.08
N ARG A 239 -0.13 12.03 6.72
CA ARG A 239 0.95 12.64 7.51
C ARG A 239 1.33 11.74 8.69
N PRO A 240 2.63 11.59 9.02
CA PRO A 240 3.08 10.81 10.18
C PRO A 240 2.37 11.18 11.49
N SER A 241 2.04 12.46 11.70
CA SER A 241 1.33 12.94 12.89
C SER A 241 -0.07 12.35 13.08
N LEU A 242 -0.70 11.85 12.01
CA LEU A 242 -2.03 11.23 12.06
C LEU A 242 -1.98 9.75 12.41
N VAL A 243 -0.82 9.10 12.29
CA VAL A 243 -0.70 7.64 12.48
C VAL A 243 -0.97 7.24 13.92
N THR A 244 -0.32 7.85 14.92
CA THR A 244 -0.51 7.48 16.32
C THR A 244 -1.97 7.66 16.78
N PRO A 245 -2.65 8.80 16.52
CA PRO A 245 -4.08 8.94 16.81
C PRO A 245 -4.95 7.88 16.11
N ALA A 246 -4.68 7.58 14.84
CA ALA A 246 -5.47 6.61 14.08
C ALA A 246 -5.31 5.18 14.61
N LEU A 247 -4.07 4.74 14.84
CA LEU A 247 -3.80 3.41 15.41
C LEU A 247 -4.41 3.27 16.81
N LYS A 248 -4.33 4.33 17.63
CA LYS A 248 -4.96 4.33 18.95
C LYS A 248 -6.47 4.17 18.88
N GLU A 249 -7.12 4.79 17.90
CA GLU A 249 -8.55 4.62 17.73
C GLU A 249 -8.90 3.23 17.18
N LEU A 250 -8.23 2.77 16.13
CA LEU A 250 -8.44 1.44 15.55
C LEU A 250 -8.25 0.31 16.56
N SER A 251 -7.23 0.41 17.42
CA SER A 251 -6.93 -0.59 18.47
C SER A 251 -8.05 -0.81 19.49
N ARG A 252 -9.07 0.07 19.52
CA ARG A 252 -10.25 -0.06 20.39
C ARG A 252 -11.38 -0.85 19.74
N HIS A 253 -11.35 -1.00 18.42
CA HIS A 253 -12.48 -1.48 17.62
C HIS A 253 -12.15 -2.74 16.81
N THR A 254 -10.90 -3.20 16.81
CA THR A 254 -10.51 -4.43 16.14
C THR A 254 -9.41 -5.19 16.87
N ASP A 255 -9.41 -6.50 16.73
CA ASP A 255 -8.30 -7.39 17.09
C ASP A 255 -7.40 -7.71 15.88
N LEU A 256 -7.75 -7.23 14.68
CA LEU A 256 -6.92 -7.41 13.50
C LEU A 256 -5.56 -6.72 13.69
N PRO A 257 -4.46 -7.33 13.22
CA PRO A 257 -3.16 -6.66 13.13
C PRO A 257 -3.28 -5.29 12.45
N LEU A 258 -2.69 -4.26 13.06
CA LEU A 258 -2.71 -2.92 12.47
C LEU A 258 -1.54 -2.72 11.50
N ILE A 259 -1.76 -1.88 10.51
CA ILE A 259 -0.78 -1.50 9.50
C ILE A 259 -0.62 0.03 9.40
N ALA A 260 0.63 0.50 9.28
CA ALA A 260 0.92 1.92 9.09
C ALA A 260 2.08 2.16 8.13
N TYR A 261 1.83 2.89 7.05
CA TYR A 261 2.87 3.34 6.13
C TYR A 261 2.59 4.76 5.64
N PRO A 262 2.97 5.80 6.42
CA PRO A 262 2.69 7.20 6.09
C PRO A 262 3.66 7.76 5.04
N ASN A 263 3.42 9.00 4.61
CA ASN A 263 4.38 9.79 3.83
C ASN A 263 5.60 10.16 4.68
N SER A 264 6.73 10.52 4.06
CA SER A 264 7.99 10.84 4.76
C SER A 264 7.90 12.01 5.77
N GLY A 265 7.04 13.01 5.54
CA GLY A 265 6.81 14.13 6.47
C GLY A 265 6.45 15.46 5.80
N GLU A 266 6.70 15.57 4.50
CA GLU A 266 6.28 16.74 3.73
C GLU A 266 4.83 16.62 3.25
N ILE A 267 4.25 17.73 2.79
CA ILE A 267 2.80 17.87 2.59
C ILE A 267 2.46 17.73 1.10
N TYR A 268 1.50 16.86 0.79
CA TYR A 268 0.88 16.78 -0.54
C TYR A 268 -0.28 17.76 -0.64
N ASP A 269 -0.30 18.59 -1.67
CA ASP A 269 -1.40 19.49 -1.98
C ASP A 269 -2.23 18.88 -3.12
N ALA A 270 -3.35 18.26 -2.78
CA ALA A 270 -4.22 17.57 -3.74
C ALA A 270 -4.85 18.51 -4.78
N ALA A 271 -4.98 19.82 -4.49
CA ALA A 271 -5.54 20.78 -5.44
C ALA A 271 -4.55 21.19 -6.53
N THR A 272 -3.25 21.12 -6.22
CA THR A 272 -2.18 21.47 -7.17
C THR A 272 -1.37 20.27 -7.64
N LEU A 273 -1.60 19.09 -7.08
CA LEU A 273 -0.83 17.85 -7.30
C LEU A 273 0.67 18.05 -7.08
N THR A 274 1.04 18.87 -6.09
CA THR A 274 2.44 19.19 -5.78
C THR A 274 2.83 18.88 -4.35
N TRP A 275 4.12 18.64 -4.16
CA TRP A 275 4.75 18.46 -2.87
C TRP A 275 5.34 19.78 -2.34
N ARG A 276 5.21 20.02 -1.03
CA ARG A 276 5.87 21.13 -0.33
C ARG A 276 6.53 20.64 0.95
N ASP A 277 7.62 21.30 1.34
CA ASP A 277 8.31 21.00 2.61
C ASP A 277 7.33 21.02 3.79
N GLY A 278 7.44 20.00 4.65
CA GLY A 278 6.66 19.87 5.87
C GLY A 278 7.51 20.18 7.09
N ALA A 279 6.84 20.45 8.20
CA ALA A 279 7.50 20.63 9.50
C ALA A 279 7.75 19.29 10.22
N GLU A 280 7.24 18.17 9.71
CA GLU A 280 7.38 16.86 10.35
C GLU A 280 8.74 16.25 10.03
N ALA A 281 9.39 15.72 11.06
CA ALA A 281 10.68 15.08 10.92
C ALA A 281 10.54 13.76 10.13
N GLY A 282 11.60 13.42 9.38
CA GLY A 282 11.63 12.23 8.52
C GLY A 282 11.51 10.91 9.29
N VAL A 283 11.61 9.80 8.55
CA VAL A 283 11.34 8.43 9.00
C VAL A 283 12.05 8.03 10.30
N GLY A 284 13.26 8.54 10.54
CA GLY A 284 14.02 8.32 11.77
C GLY A 284 13.35 8.83 13.05
N SER A 285 12.35 9.72 12.95
CA SER A 285 11.64 10.30 14.09
C SER A 285 10.34 9.59 14.47
N TRP A 286 9.82 8.72 13.59
CA TRP A 286 8.51 8.10 13.79
C TRP A 286 8.47 7.27 15.07
N PRO A 287 7.39 7.31 15.87
CA PRO A 287 7.30 6.58 17.14
C PRO A 287 6.94 5.10 16.92
N VAL A 288 7.74 4.37 16.13
CA VAL A 288 7.48 2.97 15.72
C VAL A 288 7.26 2.00 16.88
N ALA A 289 7.97 2.19 18.01
CA ALA A 289 7.77 1.39 19.22
C ALA A 289 6.40 1.64 19.87
N GLU A 290 5.87 2.86 19.77
CA GLU A 290 4.50 3.15 20.20
C GLU A 290 3.48 2.52 19.25
N TRP A 291 3.68 2.60 17.94
CA TRP A 291 2.82 1.93 16.96
C TRP A 291 2.73 0.43 17.22
N GLY A 292 3.86 -0.23 17.51
CA GLY A 292 3.88 -1.64 17.90
C GLY A 292 3.04 -1.95 19.15
N ARG A 293 3.12 -1.09 20.19
CA ARG A 293 2.28 -1.20 21.41
C ARG A 293 0.79 -0.99 21.13
N LEU A 294 0.46 -0.19 20.11
CA LEU A 294 -0.93 0.03 19.67
C LEU A 294 -1.45 -1.10 18.77
N GLY A 295 -0.65 -2.12 18.46
CA GLY A 295 -1.07 -3.27 17.65
C GLY A 295 -0.58 -3.24 16.21
N ALA A 296 0.28 -2.27 15.83
CA ALA A 296 0.89 -2.30 14.50
C ALA A 296 1.81 -3.52 14.38
N ARG A 297 1.55 -4.36 13.37
CA ARG A 297 2.37 -5.51 12.99
C ARG A 297 2.94 -5.37 11.60
N ILE A 298 2.50 -4.38 10.84
CA ILE A 298 3.04 -4.05 9.52
C ILE A 298 3.37 -2.55 9.51
N ILE A 299 4.61 -2.20 9.16
CA ILE A 299 5.08 -0.81 9.10
C ILE A 299 5.83 -0.62 7.79
N GLY A 300 5.66 0.51 7.12
CA GLY A 300 6.40 0.84 5.90
C GLY A 300 6.38 2.31 5.59
N GLY A 301 6.52 2.65 4.30
CA GLY A 301 6.37 4.02 3.82
C GLY A 301 5.43 4.15 2.63
N CYS A 302 4.86 5.33 2.46
CA CYS A 302 4.16 5.72 1.23
C CYS A 302 5.04 6.73 0.46
N CYS A 303 4.47 7.84 -0.01
CA CYS A 303 5.19 8.79 -0.84
C CYS A 303 6.48 9.32 -0.20
N ARG A 304 7.54 9.40 -1.03
CA ARG A 304 8.90 9.88 -0.72
C ARG A 304 9.64 9.17 0.42
N VAL A 305 9.15 8.03 0.85
CA VAL A 305 9.91 7.11 1.69
C VAL A 305 10.75 6.22 0.77
N ARG A 306 12.07 6.34 0.87
CA ARG A 306 13.03 5.67 0.00
C ARG A 306 13.60 4.37 0.61
N PRO A 307 14.34 3.56 -0.18
CA PRO A 307 15.00 2.37 0.37
C PRO A 307 15.88 2.64 1.60
N GLU A 308 16.61 3.76 1.65
CA GLU A 308 17.40 4.16 2.82
C GLU A 308 16.55 4.39 4.08
N ASP A 309 15.35 4.93 3.92
CA ASP A 309 14.41 5.12 5.02
C ASP A 309 13.86 3.76 5.51
N ILE A 310 13.58 2.84 4.58
CA ILE A 310 13.17 1.46 4.91
C ILE A 310 14.28 0.71 5.65
N ALA A 311 15.56 0.94 5.30
CA ALA A 311 16.69 0.37 6.04
C ALA A 311 16.74 0.89 7.49
N VAL A 312 16.49 2.19 7.69
CA VAL A 312 16.36 2.79 9.03
C VAL A 312 15.19 2.18 9.80
N LEU A 313 14.01 1.99 9.18
CA LEU A 313 12.87 1.33 9.83
C LEU A 313 13.16 -0.12 10.20
N THR A 314 13.82 -0.86 9.32
CA THR A 314 14.20 -2.26 9.56
C THR A 314 15.10 -2.39 10.78
N GLU A 315 16.08 -1.49 10.95
CA GLU A 315 16.92 -1.49 12.15
C GLU A 315 16.12 -1.13 13.41
N ARG A 316 15.28 -0.10 13.33
CA ARG A 316 14.50 0.40 14.48
C ARG A 316 13.40 -0.54 14.96
N THR A 317 12.89 -1.41 14.09
CA THR A 317 11.88 -2.42 14.46
C THR A 317 12.49 -3.66 15.10
N ARG A 318 13.79 -3.91 14.91
CA ARG A 318 14.53 -5.05 15.49
C ARG A 318 15.14 -4.77 16.87
N ALA A 319 15.36 -3.50 17.20
CA ALA A 319 15.96 -3.03 18.45
C ALA A 319 14.95 -2.98 19.61
#